data_AF-A0A661MFI1-F1
#
_entry.id   AF-A0A661MFI1-F1
#
_cell.length_a   1.000
_cell.length_b   1.000
_cell.length_c   1.000
_cell.angle_alpha   90.00
_cell.angle_beta   90.00
_cell.angle_gamma   90.00
#
_symmetry.space_group_name_H-M   'P 1'
#
loop_
_entity.id
_entity.type
_entity.pdbx_description
1 polymer ?
#
loop_
_entity_poly.entity_id
_entity_poly.type
_entity_poly.pdbx_seq_one_letter_code
_entity_poly.pdbx_strand_id
1 'polypeptide(L)' 'MLLVAGGNDGIIPAVHTEALGEHFGRPEVYWSCGGHILCFDKRRVTDRALRFLQDIEVIG' A
#
# COMPACT_ATOMS: atom_id res chain seq x y z
N MET A 1 3.74 -8.09 5.35
CA MET A 1 3.00 -7.74 4.11
C MET A 1 2.89 -6.23 4.02
N LEU A 2 3.04 -5.66 2.83
CA LEU A 2 2.80 -4.24 2.54
C LEU A 2 1.55 -4.10 1.68
N LEU A 3 0.61 -3.24 2.08
CA LEU A 3 -0.52 -2.80 1.29
C LEU A 3 -0.28 -1.38 0.78
N VAL A 4 -0.55 -1.14 -0.50
CA VAL A 4 -0.60 0.20 -1.08
C VAL A 4 -2.04 0.50 -1.42
N ALA A 5 -2.62 1.49 -0.74
CA ALA A 5 -4.02 1.86 -0.90
C ALA A 5 -4.14 3.29 -1.43
N GLY A 6 -5.11 3.53 -2.32
CA GLY A 6 -5.41 4.88 -2.82
C GLY A 6 -6.37 5.58 -1.87
N GLY A 7 -5.98 6.73 -1.32
CA GLY A 7 -6.85 7.52 -0.44
C GLY A 7 -8.12 8.03 -1.13
N ASN A 8 -8.10 8.15 -2.46
CA ASN A 8 -9.23 8.55 -3.30
C ASN A 8 -9.70 7.39 -4.20
N ASP A 9 -9.54 6.14 -3.77
CA ASP A 9 -9.98 4.97 -4.54
C ASP A 9 -11.52 4.90 -4.56
N GLY A 10 -12.11 5.13 -5.74
CA GLY A 10 -13.55 5.06 -5.97
C GLY A 10 -14.08 3.65 -6.29
N ILE A 11 -13.21 2.65 -6.36
CA ILE A 11 -13.55 1.25 -6.67
C ILE A 11 -13.43 0.39 -5.41
N ILE A 12 -12.33 0.55 -4.67
CA ILE A 12 -12.04 -0.17 -3.42
C ILE A 12 -11.97 0.83 -2.26
N PRO A 13 -13.07 1.03 -1.51
CA PRO A 13 -13.07 1.88 -0.32
C PRO A 13 -12.09 1.44 0.78
N ALA A 14 -11.68 2.39 1.63
CA ALA A 14 -10.70 2.19 2.71
C ALA A 14 -11.04 1.05 3.69
N VAL A 15 -12.32 0.78 3.92
CA VAL A 15 -12.80 -0.31 4.78
C VAL A 15 -12.30 -1.69 4.32
N HIS A 16 -12.06 -1.88 3.02
CA HIS A 16 -11.49 -3.14 2.53
C HIS A 16 -10.02 -3.29 2.92
N THR A 17 -9.26 -2.20 2.96
CA THR A 17 -7.87 -2.22 3.46
C THR A 17 -7.83 -2.56 4.96
N GLU A 18 -8.79 -2.05 5.74
CA GLU A 18 -8.94 -2.39 7.16
C GLU A 18 -9.29 -3.88 7.35
N ALA A 19 -10.26 -4.40 6.59
CA ALA A 19 -10.66 -5.80 6.63
C ALA A 19 -9.51 -6.76 6.26
N LEU A 20 -8.69 -6.39 5.28
CA LEU A 20 -7.45 -7.12 4.96
C LEU A 20 -6.49 -7.12 6.15
N GLY A 21 -6.46 -6.03 6.91
CA GLY A 21 -5.64 -5.94 8.11
C GLY A 21 -6.07 -6.87 9.23
N GLU A 22 -7.37 -7.02 9.45
CA GLU A 22 -7.92 -7.98 10.41
C GLU A 22 -7.64 -9.42 9.99
N HIS A 23 -7.75 -9.72 8.68
CA HIS A 23 -7.56 -11.08 8.17
C HIS A 23 -6.10 -11.53 8.15
N PHE A 24 -5.17 -10.67 7.72
CA PHE A 24 -3.76 -11.03 7.50
C PHE A 24 -2.81 -10.61 8.63
N GLY A 25 -3.31 -10.00 9.70
CA GLY A 25 -2.51 -9.67 10.88
C GLY A 25 -1.78 -8.32 10.80
N ARG A 26 -2.55 -7.22 10.67
CA ARG A 26 -2.10 -5.81 10.71
C ARG A 26 -0.88 -5.55 9.81
N PRO A 27 -1.04 -5.67 8.47
CA PRO A 27 0.01 -5.35 7.52
C PRO A 27 0.39 -3.88 7.61
N GLU A 28 1.57 -3.56 7.11
CA GLU A 28 1.90 -2.17 6.89
C GLU A 28 1.06 -1.61 5.74
N VAL A 29 0.54 -0.39 5.89
CA VAL A 29 -0.29 0.27 4.89
C VAL A 29 0.35 1.60 4.50
N TYR A 30 0.61 1.76 3.21
CA TYR A 30 0.96 3.04 2.61
C TYR A 30 -0.25 3.62 1.87
N TRP A 31 -0.68 4.80 2.29
CA TRP A 31 -1.75 5.54 1.65
C TRP A 31 -1.20 6.49 0.59
N SER A 32 -1.39 6.13 -0.69
CA SER A 32 -1.14 7.00 -1.82
C SER A 32 -2.20 8.09 -1.90
N CYS A 33 -1.83 9.30 -2.31
CA CYS A 33 -2.78 10.40 -2.56
C CYS A 33 -3.62 10.21 -3.84
N GLY A 34 -3.41 9.11 -4.57
CA GLY A 34 -4.15 8.77 -5.78
C GLY A 34 -5.46 8.01 -5.57
N GLY A 35 -6.10 7.67 -6.69
CA GLY A 35 -7.20 6.71 -6.76
C GLY A 35 -6.75 5.37 -7.34
N HIS A 36 -7.68 4.47 -7.63
CA HIS A 36 -7.42 3.08 -8.05
C HIS A 36 -6.41 2.96 -9.21
N ILE A 37 -6.62 3.76 -10.26
CA ILE A 37 -5.78 3.75 -11.47
C ILE A 37 -4.75 4.89 -11.42
N LEU A 38 -5.16 6.04 -10.88
CA LEU A 38 -4.35 7.25 -10.85
C LEU A 38 -3.60 7.38 -9.53
N CYS A 39 -2.52 6.61 -9.38
CA CYS A 39 -1.52 6.81 -8.33
C CYS A 39 -0.68 8.06 -8.67
N PHE A 40 -0.88 9.17 -7.96
CA PHE A 40 -0.17 10.43 -8.26
C PHE A 40 1.26 10.48 -7.72
N ASP A 41 1.57 9.69 -6.71
CA ASP A 41 2.87 9.62 -6.04
C ASP A 41 3.64 8.34 -6.38
N LYS A 42 3.60 7.90 -7.64
CA LYS A 42 4.21 6.64 -8.11
C LYS A 42 5.64 6.42 -7.61
N ARG A 43 6.47 7.47 -7.63
CA ARG A 43 7.85 7.41 -7.12
C ARG A 43 7.90 7.04 -5.64
N ARG A 44 7.05 7.63 -4.81
CA ARG A 44 6.98 7.36 -3.37
C ARG A 44 6.47 5.95 -3.08
N VAL A 45 5.49 5.48 -3.87
CA VAL A 45 5.03 4.09 -3.81
C VAL A 45 6.16 3.12 -4.14
N THR A 46 6.89 3.35 -5.23
CA THR A 46 8.06 2.53 -5.59
C THR A 46 9.14 2.56 -4.50
N ASP A 47 9.48 3.75 -4.00
CA ASP A 47 10.48 3.89 -2.93
C ASP A 47 10.05 3.16 -1.65
N ARG A 48 8.76 3.21 -1.29
CA ARG A 48 8.24 2.48 -0.12
C ARG A 48 8.30 0.97 -0.33
N ALA A 49 7.93 0.49 -1.52
CA ALA A 49 7.98 -0.92 -1.86
C ALA A 49 9.41 -1.45 -1.85
N LEU A 50 10.37 -0.71 -2.41
CA LEU A 50 11.79 -1.06 -2.38
C LEU A 50 12.31 -1.16 -0.93
N ARG A 51 12.02 -0.17 -0.08
CA ARG A 51 12.39 -0.22 1.34
C ARG A 51 11.79 -1.43 2.04
N PHE A 52 10.50 -1.71 1.81
CA PHE A 52 9.88 -2.89 2.40
C PHE A 52 10.59 -4.17 1.99
N LEU A 53 10.93 -4.33 0.71
CA LEU A 53 11.67 -5.51 0.21
C LEU A 53 13.09 -5.61 0.81
N GLN A 54 13.76 -4.48 1.06
CA GLN A 54 15.03 -4.44 1.76
C GLN A 54 14.87 -4.84 3.24
N ASP A 55 13.86 -4.31 3.92
CA ASP A 55 13.57 -4.58 5.34
C ASP A 55 13.30 -6.07 5.61
N ILE A 56 12.77 -6.80 4.62
CA ILE A 56 12.54 -8.26 4.67
C ILE A 56 13.62 -9.08 3.95
N GLU A 57 14.77 -8.47 3.65
CA GLU A 57 15.97 -9.12 3.09
C GLU A 57 15.74 -9.82 1.73
N VAL A 58 14.74 -9.39 0.96
CA VAL A 58 14.46 -9.94 -0.38
C VAL A 58 15.42 -9.36 -1.42
N ILE A 59 15.82 -8.10 -1.25
CA ILE A 59 16.77 -7.41 -2.13
C ILE A 59 17.86 -6.74 -1.27
N GLY A 60 19.09 -6.74 -1.80
CA GLY A 60 20.28 -6.13 -1.17
C GLY A 60 20.48 -4.67 -1.52
#